data_AF-A0A8H3V0Y3-F1
#
_entry.id   AF-A0A8H3V0Y3-F1
#
_cell.length_a   1.000
_cell.length_b   1.000
_cell.length_c   1.000
_cell.angle_alpha   90.00
_cell.angle_beta   90.00
_cell.angle_gamma   90.00
#
_symmetry.space_group_name_H-M   'P 1'
#
loop_
_entity.id
_entity.type
_entity.pdbx_description
1 polymer ?
#
loop_
_entity_poly.entity_id
_entity_poly.type
_entity_poly.pdbx_seq_one_letter_code
_entity_poly.pdbx_strand_id
1 'polypeptide(L)'
;MKSKPILTVREYVDRLRLTKNLDIRAFLVFQRLCRFYKTLNVVAALVAGLSLAILTFNEFHPTESSLVRAAEGFLCSSAITAVISAMTSTMLLFRFEGQEHATRKDLALAWSPLFMLDLAIVEYLLGLLLWYNGKNNRWRIALMSLQMDNLEQRQKGFQAQDLPKTFQDTVEVTRQLGKQYLWIDSLCIIQGLEEGEETDNWKKESKRMETVFSLAYCTLAASSAKGSDEGFLKLRPSSLPLQIQTKDGRWFYVSTEVDNFLEDVEKAPLNG
;
A
#
# COMPACT_ATOMS: atom_id res chain seq x y z
N MET A 1 -21.44 -52.53 -3.82
CA MET A 1 -20.83 -51.31 -3.24
C MET A 1 -20.58 -51.56 -1.75
N LYS A 2 -19.33 -51.74 -1.31
CA LYS A 2 -19.02 -51.84 0.13
C LYS A 2 -18.95 -50.44 0.71
N SER A 3 -19.80 -50.12 1.68
CA SER A 3 -19.78 -48.84 2.39
C SER A 3 -18.45 -48.71 3.15
N LYS A 4 -17.76 -47.57 2.98
CA LYS A 4 -16.58 -47.25 3.78
C LYS A 4 -17.04 -46.99 5.22
N PRO A 5 -16.45 -47.63 6.24
CA PRO A 5 -16.84 -47.38 7.62
C PRO A 5 -16.48 -45.93 8.01
N ILE A 6 -17.42 -45.26 8.67
CA ILE A 6 -17.24 -43.91 9.20
C ILE A 6 -16.33 -44.05 10.43
N LEU A 7 -15.03 -43.76 10.25
CA LEU A 7 -14.08 -43.74 11.36
C LEU A 7 -14.44 -42.63 12.34
N THR A 8 -14.40 -42.95 13.63
CA THR A 8 -14.50 -41.93 14.68
C THR A 8 -13.25 -41.06 14.70
N VAL A 9 -13.37 -39.77 15.06
CA VAL A 9 -12.24 -38.82 15.12
C VAL A 9 -11.07 -39.37 15.94
N ARG A 10 -11.37 -40.16 16.98
CA ARG A 10 -10.38 -40.84 17.84
C ARG A 10 -9.54 -41.85 17.08
N GLU A 11 -10.15 -42.71 16.27
CA GLU A 11 -9.44 -43.70 15.44
C GLU A 11 -8.63 -43.04 14.31
N TYR A 12 -9.07 -41.87 13.82
CA TYR A 12 -8.33 -41.08 12.83
C TYR A 12 -7.07 -40.44 13.43
N VAL A 13 -7.17 -39.90 14.64
CA VAL A 13 -6.03 -39.36 15.41
C VAL A 13 -5.04 -40.46 15.80
N ASP A 14 -5.53 -41.66 16.14
CA ASP A 14 -4.67 -42.82 16.42
C ASP A 14 -3.97 -43.33 15.16
N ARG A 15 -4.62 -43.29 13.99
CA ARG A 15 -3.97 -43.59 12.69
C ARG A 15 -2.84 -42.63 12.35
N LEU A 16 -2.94 -41.36 12.74
CA LEU A 16 -1.94 -40.34 12.46
C LEU A 16 -0.63 -40.53 13.25
N ARG A 17 -0.51 -41.56 14.12
CA ARG A 17 0.68 -41.86 14.95
C ARG A 17 1.17 -40.66 15.76
N LEU A 18 0.28 -39.70 16.04
CA LEU A 18 0.62 -38.45 16.70
C LEU A 18 1.01 -38.66 18.17
N THR A 19 0.54 -39.74 18.79
CA THR A 19 0.88 -40.17 20.17
C THR A 19 2.17 -40.97 20.27
N LYS A 20 2.85 -41.24 19.15
CA LYS A 20 4.10 -42.00 19.16
C LYS A 20 5.25 -41.12 19.68
N ASN A 21 6.11 -41.71 20.51
CA ASN A 21 7.35 -41.08 20.96
C ASN A 21 8.22 -40.65 19.76
N LEU A 22 8.97 -39.56 19.96
CA LEU A 22 9.91 -39.08 18.96
C LEU A 22 11.08 -40.04 18.75
N ASP A 23 11.52 -40.16 17.51
CA ASP A 23 12.82 -40.74 17.19
C ASP A 23 13.95 -39.78 17.66
N ILE A 24 15.14 -40.31 17.93
CA ILE A 24 16.28 -39.55 18.50
C ILE A 24 16.57 -38.26 17.72
N ARG A 25 16.55 -38.33 16.38
CA ARG A 25 16.78 -37.15 15.52
C ARG A 25 15.74 -36.06 15.73
N ALA A 26 14.46 -36.44 15.83
CA ALA A 26 13.38 -35.49 16.04
C ALA A 26 13.44 -34.90 17.46
N PHE A 27 13.82 -35.71 18.45
CA PHE A 27 13.99 -35.25 19.83
C PHE A 27 15.11 -34.21 19.95
N LEU A 28 16.22 -34.37 19.21
CA LEU A 28 17.27 -33.36 19.11
C LEU A 28 16.77 -32.04 18.51
N VAL A 29 15.88 -32.10 17.51
CA VAL A 29 15.24 -30.90 16.94
C VAL A 29 14.36 -30.21 17.97
N PHE A 30 13.54 -30.99 18.70
CA PHE A 30 12.70 -30.49 19.79
C PHE A 30 13.52 -29.75 20.86
N GLN A 31 14.60 -30.36 21.35
CA GLN A 31 15.49 -29.73 22.34
C GLN A 31 16.19 -28.46 21.82
N ARG A 32 16.54 -28.42 20.52
CA ARG A 32 17.07 -27.19 19.91
C ARG A 32 16.00 -26.10 19.90
N LEU A 33 14.79 -26.43 19.46
CA LEU A 33 13.67 -25.51 19.38
C LEU A 33 13.34 -24.88 20.73
N CYS A 34 13.24 -25.69 21.80
CA CYS A 34 12.97 -25.17 23.15
C CYS A 34 14.10 -24.26 23.67
N ARG A 35 15.37 -24.52 23.32
CA ARG A 35 16.47 -23.61 23.65
C ARG A 35 16.35 -22.25 22.96
N PHE A 36 15.81 -22.21 21.76
CA PHE A 36 15.61 -20.98 21.01
C PHE A 36 14.48 -20.09 21.54
N TYR A 37 13.60 -20.59 22.42
CA TYR A 37 12.48 -19.82 22.97
C TYR A 37 12.90 -18.54 23.69
N LYS A 38 14.04 -18.57 24.41
CA LYS A 38 14.58 -17.37 25.06
C LYS A 38 14.94 -16.29 24.04
N THR A 39 15.60 -16.67 22.94
CA THR A 39 15.95 -15.76 21.85
C THR A 39 14.71 -15.27 21.11
N LEU A 40 13.75 -16.17 20.88
CA LEU A 40 12.47 -15.88 20.23
C LEU A 40 11.71 -14.79 21.00
N ASN A 41 11.65 -14.88 22.33
CA ASN A 41 10.99 -13.87 23.16
C ASN A 41 11.64 -12.48 23.05
N VAL A 42 12.96 -12.41 22.91
CA VAL A 42 13.66 -11.13 22.70
C VAL A 42 13.27 -10.53 21.35
N VAL A 43 13.25 -11.34 20.29
CA VAL A 43 12.84 -10.89 18.95
C VAL A 43 11.37 -10.44 18.95
N ALA A 44 10.49 -11.23 19.55
CA ALA A 44 9.08 -10.89 19.68
C ALA A 44 8.86 -9.57 20.44
N ALA A 45 9.57 -9.35 21.54
CA ALA A 45 9.51 -8.10 22.29
C ALA A 45 10.01 -6.90 21.46
N LEU A 46 11.08 -7.08 20.68
CA LEU A 46 11.59 -6.04 19.77
C LEU A 46 10.58 -5.71 18.66
N VAL A 47 9.99 -6.72 18.01
CA VAL A 47 8.98 -6.52 16.95
C VAL A 47 7.75 -5.81 17.51
N ALA A 48 7.26 -6.22 18.69
CA ALA A 48 6.13 -5.56 19.35
C ALA A 48 6.46 -4.10 19.71
N GLY A 49 7.64 -3.87 20.31
CA GLY A 49 8.09 -2.53 20.69
C GLY A 49 8.27 -1.59 19.50
N LEU A 50 8.90 -2.06 18.42
CA LEU A 50 9.07 -1.29 17.19
C LEU A 50 7.71 -0.99 16.53
N SER A 51 6.83 -2.00 16.44
CA SER A 51 5.48 -1.81 15.86
C SER A 51 4.70 -0.73 16.60
N LEU A 52 4.73 -0.74 17.94
CA LEU A 52 4.03 0.26 18.76
C LEU A 52 4.72 1.63 18.73
N ALA A 53 6.05 1.68 18.74
CA ALA A 53 6.80 2.93 18.62
C ALA A 53 6.48 3.65 17.31
N ILE A 54 6.37 2.92 16.20
CA ILE A 54 6.02 3.50 14.90
C ILE A 54 4.65 4.17 14.93
N LEU A 55 3.66 3.56 15.59
CA LEU A 55 2.31 4.10 15.73
C LEU A 55 2.26 5.39 16.57
N THR A 56 3.30 5.71 17.35
CA THR A 56 3.35 6.98 18.09
C THR A 56 3.73 8.18 17.22
N PHE A 57 4.27 7.96 16.03
CA PHE A 57 4.61 9.06 15.13
C PHE A 57 3.36 9.65 14.48
N ASN A 58 3.27 10.99 14.51
CA ASN A 58 2.22 11.74 13.82
C ASN A 58 2.17 11.49 12.30
N GLU A 59 3.19 10.88 11.71
CA GLU A 59 3.18 10.50 10.30
C GLU A 59 2.18 9.37 9.98
N PHE A 60 1.73 8.63 10.99
CA PHE A 60 0.78 7.53 10.87
C PHE A 60 -0.68 7.95 11.17
N HIS A 61 -0.91 9.16 11.69
CA HIS A 61 -2.24 9.65 12.08
C HIS A 61 -2.40 11.17 11.84
N PRO A 62 -3.57 11.69 11.40
CA PRO A 62 -4.63 11.11 10.60
C PRO A 62 -4.33 11.35 9.11
N THR A 63 -4.42 10.31 8.29
CA THR A 63 -4.14 10.37 6.86
C THR A 63 -5.40 10.07 6.04
N GLU A 64 -5.63 10.84 4.97
CA GLU A 64 -6.80 10.68 4.09
C GLU A 64 -6.72 9.41 3.22
N SER A 65 -5.55 8.78 3.12
CA SER A 65 -5.31 7.63 2.24
C SER A 65 -5.69 6.30 2.92
N SER A 66 -6.48 5.48 2.22
CA SER A 66 -6.89 4.15 2.68
C SER A 66 -5.72 3.19 2.95
N LEU A 67 -4.61 3.36 2.22
CA LEU A 67 -3.40 2.54 2.36
C LEU A 67 -2.66 2.80 3.68
N VAL A 68 -2.57 4.05 4.14
CA VAL A 68 -1.88 4.36 5.40
C VAL A 68 -2.72 3.90 6.59
N ARG A 69 -4.06 3.99 6.49
CA ARG A 69 -4.96 3.40 7.49
C ARG A 69 -4.86 1.87 7.54
N ALA A 70 -4.68 1.20 6.40
CA ALA A 70 -4.42 -0.23 6.37
C ALA A 70 -3.06 -0.57 7.02
N ALA A 71 -2.02 0.24 6.75
CA ALA A 71 -0.70 0.08 7.36
C ALA A 71 -0.76 0.14 8.90
N GLU A 72 -1.51 1.09 9.46
CA GLU A 72 -1.78 1.20 10.90
C GLU A 72 -2.37 -0.10 11.48
N GLY A 73 -3.36 -0.68 10.78
CA GLY A 73 -3.99 -1.94 11.17
C GLY A 73 -3.01 -3.12 11.19
N PHE A 74 -2.15 -3.22 10.19
CA PHE A 74 -1.12 -4.27 10.14
C PHE A 74 -0.06 -4.13 11.23
N LEU A 75 0.37 -2.90 11.55
CA LEU A 75 1.31 -2.65 12.65
C LEU A 75 0.69 -2.98 14.01
N CYS A 76 -0.58 -2.65 14.23
CA CYS A 76 -1.32 -3.06 15.44
C CYS A 76 -1.41 -4.59 15.55
N SER A 77 -1.77 -5.27 14.45
CA SER A 77 -1.85 -6.75 14.40
C SER A 77 -0.50 -7.39 14.71
N SER A 78 0.58 -6.90 14.08
CA SER A 78 1.95 -7.36 14.31
C SER A 78 2.32 -7.30 15.79
N ALA A 79 2.03 -6.17 16.45
CA ALA A 79 2.31 -6.01 17.88
C ALA A 79 1.59 -7.07 18.74
N ILE A 80 0.30 -7.30 18.48
CA ILE A 80 -0.51 -8.28 19.20
C ILE A 80 0.00 -9.70 18.95
N THR A 81 0.24 -10.06 17.68
CA THR A 81 0.72 -11.39 17.29
C THR A 81 2.10 -11.69 17.89
N ALA A 82 3.00 -10.70 17.93
CA ALA A 82 4.31 -10.82 18.57
C ALA A 82 4.19 -11.07 20.08
N VAL A 83 3.29 -10.37 20.78
CA VAL A 83 3.04 -10.61 22.21
C VAL A 83 2.49 -12.01 22.44
N ILE A 84 1.52 -12.46 21.62
CA ILE A 84 0.97 -13.83 21.71
C ILE A 84 2.05 -14.88 21.47
N SER A 85 2.94 -14.65 20.49
CA SER A 85 4.10 -15.51 20.25
C SER A 85 5.02 -15.62 21.48
N ALA A 86 5.35 -14.51 22.13
CA ALA A 86 6.16 -14.52 23.35
C ALA A 86 5.45 -15.22 24.53
N MET A 87 4.14 -15.01 24.69
CA MET A 87 3.34 -15.66 25.73
C MET A 87 3.25 -17.18 25.52
N THR A 88 3.03 -17.62 24.28
CA THR A 88 2.96 -19.05 23.94
C THR A 88 4.33 -19.72 24.09
N SER A 89 5.41 -19.05 23.67
CA SER A 89 6.79 -19.48 23.88
C SER A 89 7.14 -19.66 25.37
N THR A 90 6.83 -18.67 26.23
CA THR A 90 7.08 -18.78 27.68
C THR A 90 6.25 -19.88 28.33
N MET A 91 4.98 -20.02 27.97
CA MET A 91 4.09 -21.07 28.47
C MET A 91 4.59 -22.48 28.09
N LEU A 92 5.04 -22.66 26.84
CA LEU A 92 5.58 -23.93 26.37
C LEU A 92 6.96 -24.24 26.98
N LEU A 93 7.77 -23.22 27.27
CA LEU A 93 9.05 -23.41 27.96
C LEU A 93 8.85 -24.07 29.32
N PHE A 94 7.93 -23.55 30.14
CA PHE A 94 7.60 -24.14 31.45
C PHE A 94 6.99 -25.54 31.32
N ARG A 95 6.15 -25.76 30.28
CA ARG A 95 5.54 -27.07 30.04
C ARG A 95 6.56 -28.16 29.71
N PHE A 96 7.62 -27.81 28.98
CA PHE A 96 8.62 -28.77 28.50
C PHE A 96 9.85 -28.88 29.38
N GLU A 97 9.94 -28.08 30.44
CA GLU A 97 11.01 -28.18 31.42
C GLU A 97 10.94 -29.54 32.14
N GLY A 98 12.05 -30.31 32.10
CA GLY A 98 12.14 -31.61 32.77
C GLY A 98 11.47 -32.80 32.06
N GLN A 99 10.98 -32.65 30.83
CA GLN A 99 10.41 -33.77 30.06
C GLN A 99 11.52 -34.68 29.49
N GLU A 100 11.57 -35.94 29.94
CA GLU A 100 12.52 -36.95 29.42
C GLU A 100 12.09 -37.56 28.09
N HIS A 101 10.78 -37.59 27.79
CA HIS A 101 10.24 -38.17 26.56
C HIS A 101 9.20 -37.21 25.96
N ALA A 102 9.36 -36.87 24.68
CA ALA A 102 8.41 -36.01 23.96
C ALA A 102 7.62 -36.80 22.90
N THR A 103 6.39 -36.33 22.63
CA THR A 103 5.47 -36.91 21.65
C THR A 103 5.42 -36.07 20.38
N ARG A 104 5.08 -36.65 19.20
CA ARG A 104 5.02 -35.89 17.93
C ARG A 104 4.09 -34.68 17.99
N LYS A 105 3.03 -34.74 18.81
CA LYS A 105 2.16 -33.59 19.12
C LYS A 105 2.93 -32.47 19.84
N ASP A 106 3.79 -32.79 20.79
CA ASP A 106 4.59 -31.82 21.53
C ASP A 106 5.57 -31.10 20.61
N LEU A 107 6.18 -31.84 19.66
CA LEU A 107 6.99 -31.23 18.61
C LEU A 107 6.18 -30.24 17.77
N ALA A 108 4.99 -30.64 17.31
CA ALA A 108 4.13 -29.75 16.53
C ALA A 108 3.71 -28.49 17.32
N LEU A 109 3.33 -28.65 18.59
CA LEU A 109 3.03 -27.53 19.49
C LEU A 109 4.23 -26.62 19.69
N ALA A 110 5.43 -27.21 19.75
CA ALA A 110 6.65 -26.46 19.99
C ALA A 110 7.01 -25.51 18.83
N TRP A 111 6.56 -25.79 17.60
CA TRP A 111 6.73 -24.89 16.45
C TRP A 111 5.76 -23.71 16.45
N SER A 112 4.70 -23.74 17.25
CA SER A 112 3.64 -22.72 17.22
C SER A 112 4.15 -21.29 17.49
N PRO A 113 5.06 -21.02 18.45
CA PRO A 113 5.51 -19.65 18.69
C PRO A 113 6.36 -19.10 17.55
N LEU A 114 7.13 -19.97 16.86
CA LEU A 114 7.96 -19.56 15.73
C LEU A 114 7.10 -19.14 14.54
N PHE A 115 6.07 -19.93 14.22
CA PHE A 115 5.12 -19.58 13.16
C PHE A 115 4.38 -18.27 13.45
N MET A 116 3.97 -18.06 14.71
CA MET A 116 3.34 -16.79 15.12
C MET A 116 4.32 -15.61 15.00
N LEU A 117 5.59 -15.81 15.33
CA LEU A 117 6.60 -14.75 15.18
C LEU A 117 6.85 -14.41 13.71
N ASP A 118 6.94 -15.41 12.84
CA ASP A 118 7.10 -15.21 11.40
C ASP A 118 5.91 -14.42 10.82
N LEU A 119 4.69 -14.75 11.25
CA LEU A 119 3.49 -13.99 10.87
C LEU A 119 3.57 -12.53 11.32
N ALA A 120 3.98 -12.27 12.57
CA ALA A 120 4.14 -10.91 13.08
C ALA A 120 5.19 -10.11 12.27
N ILE A 121 6.31 -10.73 11.89
CA ILE A 121 7.33 -10.08 11.07
C ILE A 121 6.77 -9.72 9.68
N VAL A 122 5.99 -10.62 9.07
CA VAL A 122 5.36 -10.35 7.77
C VAL A 122 4.35 -9.20 7.87
N GLU A 123 3.52 -9.18 8.92
CA GLU A 123 2.57 -8.08 9.17
C GLU A 123 3.28 -6.74 9.37
N TYR A 124 4.39 -6.73 10.13
CA TYR A 124 5.22 -5.55 10.32
C TYR A 124 5.78 -5.01 8.99
N LEU A 125 6.38 -5.88 8.18
CA LEU A 125 6.95 -5.51 6.89
C LEU A 125 5.89 -5.02 5.91
N LEU A 126 4.72 -5.67 5.90
CA LEU A 126 3.59 -5.25 5.07
C LEU A 126 3.06 -3.88 5.50
N GLY A 127 2.97 -3.63 6.81
CA GLY A 127 2.61 -2.32 7.36
C GLY A 127 3.57 -1.22 6.89
N LEU A 128 4.88 -1.44 7.01
CA LEU A 128 5.89 -0.49 6.53
C LEU A 128 5.82 -0.26 5.00
N LEU A 129 5.63 -1.33 4.23
CA LEU A 129 5.54 -1.23 2.78
C LEU A 129 4.30 -0.46 2.33
N LEU A 130 3.15 -0.69 2.96
CA LEU A 130 1.92 0.04 2.69
C LEU A 130 2.04 1.51 3.08
N TRP A 131 2.65 1.80 4.22
CA TRP A 131 2.93 3.17 4.64
C TRP A 131 3.85 3.89 3.64
N TYR A 132 4.95 3.25 3.25
CA TYR A 132 5.90 3.80 2.28
C TYR A 132 5.24 4.10 0.94
N ASN A 133 4.44 3.16 0.42
CA ASN A 133 3.69 3.33 -0.82
C ASN A 133 2.61 4.42 -0.72
N GLY A 134 1.93 4.52 0.43
CA GLY A 134 0.89 5.52 0.67
C GLY A 134 1.44 6.93 0.85
N LYS A 135 2.68 7.09 1.30
CA LYS A 135 3.32 8.39 1.48
C LYS A 135 4.05 8.85 0.22
N ASN A 136 4.61 7.92 -0.55
CA ASN A 136 5.54 8.20 -1.62
C ASN A 136 4.91 7.90 -2.99
N ASN A 137 3.87 8.68 -3.34
CA ASN A 137 3.07 8.53 -4.58
C ASN A 137 3.92 8.61 -5.86
N ARG A 138 5.11 9.23 -5.79
CA ARG A 138 6.08 9.25 -6.89
C ARG A 138 6.45 7.84 -7.37
N TRP A 139 6.57 6.86 -6.47
CA TRP A 139 6.88 5.48 -6.87
C TRP A 139 5.70 4.80 -7.56
N ARG A 140 4.46 5.11 -7.20
CA ARG A 140 3.27 4.61 -7.93
C ARG A 140 3.20 5.20 -9.34
N ILE A 141 3.50 6.49 -9.49
CA ILE A 141 3.60 7.13 -10.81
C ILE A 141 4.77 6.54 -11.62
N ALA A 142 5.92 6.29 -10.99
CA ALA A 142 7.08 5.67 -11.64
C ALA A 142 6.83 4.19 -12.03
N LEU A 143 6.10 3.42 -11.22
CA LEU A 143 5.63 2.08 -11.60
C LEU A 143 4.62 2.17 -12.77
N MET A 144 3.84 3.24 -12.79
CA MET A 144 2.87 3.52 -13.84
C MET A 144 3.46 4.31 -15.01
N SER A 145 4.77 4.56 -15.05
CA SER A 145 5.38 5.22 -16.19
C SER A 145 5.60 4.24 -17.33
N LEU A 146 5.66 4.77 -18.55
CA LEU A 146 5.97 3.98 -19.73
C LEU A 146 7.46 3.57 -19.65
N GLN A 147 7.74 2.29 -19.46
CA GLN A 147 9.09 1.70 -19.49
C GLN A 147 9.23 0.85 -20.75
N MET A 148 10.47 0.58 -21.17
CA MET A 148 10.68 -0.30 -22.33
C MET A 148 10.07 -1.68 -22.12
N ASP A 149 10.22 -2.21 -20.91
CA ASP A 149 9.71 -3.51 -20.51
C ASP A 149 8.17 -3.60 -20.50
N ASN A 150 7.48 -2.46 -20.33
CA ASN A 150 6.02 -2.42 -20.21
C ASN A 150 5.31 -1.81 -21.44
N LEU A 151 6.06 -1.45 -22.49
CA LEU A 151 5.54 -0.83 -23.72
C LEU A 151 4.49 -1.70 -24.41
N GLU A 152 4.79 -2.99 -24.63
CA GLU A 152 3.87 -3.91 -25.32
C GLU A 152 2.55 -4.08 -24.58
N GLN A 153 2.60 -4.10 -23.25
CA GLN A 153 1.41 -4.23 -22.42
C GLN A 153 0.58 -2.94 -22.45
N ARG A 154 1.22 -1.77 -22.45
CA ARG A 154 0.52 -0.48 -22.52
C ARG A 154 -0.10 -0.21 -23.88
N GLN A 155 0.53 -0.66 -24.96
CA GLN A 155 -0.06 -0.57 -26.31
C GLN A 155 -1.35 -1.40 -26.47
N LYS A 156 -1.52 -2.45 -25.66
CA LYS A 156 -2.77 -3.25 -25.61
C LYS A 156 -3.92 -2.52 -24.90
N GLY A 157 -3.64 -1.38 -24.27
CA GLY A 157 -4.60 -0.58 -23.52
C GLY A 157 -4.68 -0.96 -22.05
N PHE A 158 -5.20 -0.03 -21.24
CA PHE A 158 -5.42 -0.17 -19.80
C PHE A 158 -6.72 0.51 -19.40
N GLN A 159 -7.28 0.13 -18.25
CA GLN A 159 -8.51 0.74 -17.76
C GLN A 159 -8.20 2.06 -17.05
N ALA A 160 -9.03 3.08 -17.25
CA ALA A 160 -8.82 4.39 -16.62
C ALA A 160 -8.86 4.29 -15.08
N GLN A 161 -9.67 3.39 -14.53
CA GLN A 161 -9.79 3.17 -13.09
C GLN A 161 -8.48 2.73 -12.40
N ASP A 162 -7.53 2.19 -13.16
CA ASP A 162 -6.24 1.74 -12.63
C ASP A 162 -5.24 2.90 -12.50
N LEU A 163 -5.57 4.08 -13.04
CA LEU A 163 -4.73 5.27 -12.98
C LEU A 163 -4.95 6.07 -11.68
N PRO A 164 -4.01 6.93 -11.28
CA PRO A 164 -4.22 7.91 -10.22
C PRO A 164 -5.41 8.82 -10.54
N LYS A 165 -6.12 9.27 -9.51
CA LYS A 165 -7.37 10.01 -9.65
C LYS A 165 -7.25 11.27 -10.51
N THR A 166 -6.13 11.98 -10.45
CA THR A 166 -5.85 13.13 -11.32
C THR A 166 -5.84 12.74 -12.80
N PHE A 167 -5.31 11.57 -13.16
CA PHE A 167 -5.36 11.11 -14.55
C PHE A 167 -6.77 10.63 -14.93
N GLN A 168 -7.51 10.04 -14.00
CA GLN A 168 -8.92 9.69 -14.24
C GLN A 168 -9.75 10.93 -14.56
N ASP A 169 -9.61 11.98 -13.74
CA ASP A 169 -10.25 13.27 -13.94
C ASP A 169 -9.85 13.89 -15.29
N THR A 170 -8.57 13.86 -15.64
CA THR A 170 -8.08 14.36 -16.94
C THR A 170 -8.69 13.58 -18.11
N VAL A 171 -8.82 12.26 -18.01
CA VAL A 171 -9.48 11.43 -19.03
C VAL A 171 -10.96 11.80 -19.16
N GLU A 172 -11.64 12.00 -18.04
CA GLU A 172 -13.05 12.40 -18.01
C GLU A 172 -13.25 13.77 -18.67
N VAL A 173 -12.45 14.78 -18.29
CA VAL A 173 -12.49 16.11 -18.91
C VAL A 173 -12.20 16.05 -20.40
N THR A 174 -11.21 15.26 -20.82
CA THR A 174 -10.86 15.10 -22.24
C THR A 174 -12.03 14.53 -23.04
N ARG A 175 -12.73 13.53 -22.49
CA ARG A 175 -13.93 12.94 -23.10
C ARG A 175 -15.09 13.93 -23.16
N GLN A 176 -15.31 14.71 -22.10
CA GLN A 176 -16.33 15.77 -22.08
C GLN A 176 -16.06 16.89 -23.08
N LEU A 177 -14.78 17.20 -23.33
CA LEU A 177 -14.35 18.13 -24.40
C LEU A 177 -14.47 17.53 -25.82
N GLY A 178 -14.93 16.29 -25.95
CA GLY A 178 -15.10 15.61 -27.23
C GLY A 178 -13.78 15.27 -27.93
N LYS A 179 -12.68 15.17 -27.17
CA LYS A 179 -11.36 14.79 -27.69
C LYS A 179 -11.06 13.33 -27.36
N GLN A 180 -10.39 12.65 -28.29
CA GLN A 180 -10.05 11.23 -28.16
C GLN A 180 -8.61 11.00 -27.68
N TYR A 181 -7.75 12.00 -27.85
CA TYR A 181 -6.33 11.91 -27.55
C TYR A 181 -5.98 12.78 -26.35
N LEU A 182 -5.23 12.18 -25.42
CA LEU A 182 -4.68 12.82 -24.24
C LEU A 182 -3.20 12.51 -24.20
N TRP A 183 -2.38 13.53 -23.97
CA TRP A 183 -0.94 13.38 -23.80
C TRP A 183 -0.58 13.66 -22.33
N ILE A 184 0.04 12.67 -21.68
CA ILE A 184 0.56 12.76 -20.32
C ILE A 184 2.01 12.31 -20.39
N ASP A 185 2.95 13.14 -19.93
CA ASP A 185 4.39 12.89 -19.98
C ASP A 185 4.80 11.52 -19.41
N SER A 186 4.27 11.15 -18.24
CA SER A 186 4.53 9.86 -17.59
C SER A 186 3.99 8.65 -18.35
N LEU A 187 2.99 8.81 -19.22
CA LEU A 187 2.38 7.71 -19.98
C LEU A 187 2.85 7.67 -21.44
N CYS A 188 3.28 8.80 -22.00
CA CYS A 188 3.59 8.94 -23.42
C CYS A 188 5.10 9.04 -23.69
N ILE A 189 5.92 9.31 -22.67
CA ILE A 189 7.39 9.32 -22.78
C ILE A 189 7.93 8.07 -22.11
N ILE A 190 8.83 7.36 -22.78
CA ILE A 190 9.52 6.20 -22.21
C ILE A 190 10.48 6.69 -21.12
N GLN A 191 10.17 6.36 -19.87
CA GLN A 191 10.93 6.65 -18.66
C GLN A 191 11.63 5.35 -18.21
N GLY A 192 12.95 5.26 -18.33
CA GLY A 192 13.69 4.06 -17.92
C GLY A 192 15.19 4.30 -17.87
N LEU A 193 15.81 3.81 -16.79
CA LEU A 193 17.26 3.77 -16.60
C LEU A 193 17.81 2.55 -17.32
N GLU A 194 18.33 2.71 -18.54
CA GLU A 194 19.49 1.91 -18.92
C GLU A 194 20.73 2.72 -18.54
N GLU A 195 21.55 2.16 -17.66
CA GLU A 195 22.85 2.74 -17.27
C GLU A 195 23.66 3.02 -18.55
N GLY A 196 23.74 4.30 -18.94
CA GLY A 196 24.49 4.76 -20.12
C GLY A 196 23.70 5.62 -21.11
N GLU A 197 22.37 5.46 -21.22
CA GLU A 197 21.52 6.16 -22.21
C GLU A 197 20.58 7.22 -21.60
N GLU A 198 20.66 7.44 -20.30
CA GLU A 198 19.81 8.33 -19.49
C GLU A 198 19.71 9.78 -20.01
N THR A 199 20.68 10.21 -20.82
CA THR A 199 20.76 11.58 -21.31
C THR A 199 20.25 11.81 -22.73
N ASP A 200 19.99 10.80 -23.55
CA ASP A 200 19.71 11.03 -24.98
C ASP A 200 18.20 11.05 -25.31
N ASN A 201 17.39 10.16 -24.73
CA ASN A 201 15.94 10.14 -24.99
C ASN A 201 15.18 11.28 -24.29
N TRP A 202 15.45 11.55 -23.01
CA TRP A 202 14.83 12.68 -22.31
C TRP A 202 15.21 14.02 -22.95
N LYS A 203 16.46 14.22 -23.39
CA LYS A 203 16.87 15.47 -24.05
C LYS A 203 16.21 15.64 -25.42
N LYS A 204 15.97 14.56 -26.16
CA LYS A 204 15.24 14.59 -27.44
C LYS A 204 13.75 14.88 -27.23
N GLU A 205 13.10 14.20 -26.29
CA GLU A 205 11.66 14.37 -26.04
C GLU A 205 11.35 15.67 -25.27
N SER A 206 12.23 16.15 -24.40
CA SER A 206 12.10 17.46 -23.75
C SER A 206 12.09 18.62 -24.76
N LYS A 207 12.85 18.51 -25.87
CA LYS A 207 12.76 19.48 -26.98
C LYS A 207 11.42 19.43 -27.70
N ARG A 208 10.79 18.26 -27.78
CA ARG A 208 9.46 18.09 -28.39
C ARG A 208 8.34 18.52 -27.45
N MET A 209 8.56 18.51 -26.14
CA MET A 209 7.59 18.89 -25.13
C MET A 209 7.03 20.30 -25.37
N GLU A 210 7.89 21.28 -25.69
CA GLU A 210 7.46 22.64 -26.06
C GLU A 210 6.53 22.64 -27.29
N THR A 211 6.87 21.84 -28.31
CA THR A 211 6.05 21.71 -29.52
C THR A 211 4.71 21.02 -29.24
N VAL A 212 4.70 20.00 -28.38
CA VAL A 212 3.48 19.29 -27.97
C VAL A 212 2.55 20.22 -27.19
N PHE A 213 3.07 21.00 -26.24
CA PHE A 213 2.25 21.95 -25.49
C PHE A 213 1.74 23.11 -26.34
N SER A 214 2.55 23.63 -27.27
CA SER A 214 2.15 24.73 -28.16
C SER A 214 1.12 24.33 -29.22
N LEU A 215 1.09 23.05 -29.62
CA LEU A 215 0.11 22.52 -30.57
C LEU A 215 -1.08 21.83 -29.89
N ALA A 216 -1.13 21.81 -28.55
CA ALA A 216 -2.24 21.23 -27.81
C ALA A 216 -3.52 22.05 -28.02
N TYR A 217 -4.65 21.35 -28.15
CA TYR A 217 -5.97 22.01 -28.20
C TYR A 217 -6.25 22.82 -26.93
N CYS A 218 -5.91 22.24 -25.78
CA CYS A 218 -5.90 22.89 -24.48
C CYS A 218 -4.96 22.14 -23.54
N THR A 219 -4.36 22.87 -22.59
CA THR A 219 -3.54 22.28 -21.53
C THR A 219 -4.34 22.27 -20.24
N LEU A 220 -4.47 21.09 -19.62
CA LEU A 220 -5.14 20.94 -18.34
C LEU A 220 -4.12 21.08 -17.22
N ALA A 221 -4.23 22.15 -16.43
CA ALA A 221 -3.41 22.38 -15.24
C ALA A 221 -4.21 22.02 -13.98
N ALA A 222 -3.82 20.94 -13.30
CA ALA A 222 -4.46 20.47 -12.08
C ALA A 222 -3.92 21.20 -10.82
N SER A 223 -3.98 22.54 -10.80
CA SER A 223 -3.43 23.34 -9.69
C SER A 223 -4.17 23.16 -8.36
N SER A 224 -5.42 22.69 -8.39
CA SER A 224 -6.26 22.48 -7.21
C SER A 224 -6.05 21.14 -6.49
N ALA A 225 -5.27 20.22 -7.08
CA ALA A 225 -4.93 18.92 -6.50
C ALA A 225 -3.56 19.01 -5.81
N LYS A 226 -3.42 18.52 -4.56
CA LYS A 226 -2.12 18.48 -3.86
C LYS A 226 -1.26 17.29 -4.29
N GLY A 227 -1.80 16.38 -5.10
CA GLY A 227 -1.11 15.20 -5.62
C GLY A 227 -1.96 14.42 -6.62
N SER A 228 -1.35 13.41 -7.25
CA SER A 228 -1.95 12.62 -8.32
C SER A 228 -3.15 11.75 -7.89
N ASP A 229 -3.33 11.49 -6.59
CA ASP A 229 -4.40 10.65 -6.05
C ASP A 229 -5.63 11.43 -5.55
N GLU A 230 -5.57 12.76 -5.45
CA GLU A 230 -6.68 13.57 -4.92
C GLU A 230 -7.76 13.84 -5.98
N GLY A 231 -7.34 13.99 -7.24
CA GLY A 231 -8.17 14.52 -8.31
C GLY A 231 -8.33 16.05 -8.21
N PHE A 232 -8.70 16.68 -9.33
CA PHE A 232 -8.92 18.13 -9.40
C PHE A 232 -10.40 18.50 -9.62
N LEU A 233 -11.25 17.52 -9.93
CA LEU A 233 -12.70 17.71 -10.06
C LEU A 233 -13.37 17.66 -8.67
N LYS A 234 -13.29 18.77 -7.94
CA LYS A 234 -14.01 18.96 -6.67
C LYS A 234 -15.38 19.58 -6.93
N LEU A 235 -16.40 19.21 -6.14
CA LEU A 235 -17.68 19.90 -6.15
C LEU A 235 -17.44 21.37 -5.78
N ARG A 236 -17.77 22.30 -6.69
CA ARG A 236 -17.86 23.71 -6.33
C ARG A 236 -19.12 23.91 -5.49
N PRO A 237 -19.04 24.57 -4.33
CA PRO A 237 -20.25 25.03 -3.64
C PRO A 237 -21.05 25.88 -4.63
N SER A 238 -22.33 25.61 -4.78
CA SER A 238 -23.19 26.43 -5.64
C SER A 238 -23.49 27.76 -4.94
N SER A 239 -22.52 28.66 -4.89
CA SER A 239 -22.78 30.04 -4.53
C SER A 239 -23.41 30.71 -5.76
N LEU A 240 -24.75 30.76 -5.79
CA LEU A 240 -25.45 31.48 -6.85
C LEU A 240 -25.06 32.97 -6.74
N PRO A 241 -24.57 33.60 -7.81
CA PRO A 241 -24.20 35.00 -7.76
C PRO A 241 -25.44 35.85 -7.43
N LEU A 242 -25.32 36.71 -6.43
CA LEU A 242 -26.38 37.63 -6.06
C LEU A 242 -26.51 38.70 -7.14
N GLN A 243 -27.69 38.82 -7.74
CA GLN A 243 -27.97 39.87 -8.71
C GLN A 243 -28.47 41.12 -7.99
N ILE A 244 -27.74 42.22 -8.14
CA ILE A 244 -28.07 43.52 -7.56
C ILE A 244 -28.35 44.50 -8.71
N GLN A 245 -29.53 45.11 -8.72
CA GLN A 245 -29.84 46.20 -9.64
C GLN A 245 -29.63 47.54 -8.93
N THR A 246 -28.82 48.44 -9.50
CA THR A 246 -28.72 49.81 -9.01
C THR A 246 -29.92 50.63 -9.43
N LYS A 247 -30.16 51.75 -8.72
CA LYS A 247 -31.23 52.71 -9.04
C LYS A 247 -31.13 53.28 -10.46
N ASP A 248 -29.94 53.24 -11.06
CA ASP A 248 -29.69 53.65 -12.45
C ASP A 248 -30.03 52.57 -13.49
N GLY A 249 -30.54 51.40 -13.05
CA GLY A 249 -30.90 50.28 -13.92
C GLY A 249 -29.75 49.33 -14.30
N ARG A 250 -28.54 49.52 -13.76
CA ARG A 250 -27.39 48.63 -14.03
C ARG A 250 -27.44 47.38 -13.15
N TRP A 251 -27.14 46.22 -13.74
CA TRP A 251 -27.06 44.95 -13.04
C TRP A 251 -25.62 44.66 -12.61
N PHE A 252 -25.45 44.21 -11.36
CA PHE A 252 -24.21 43.70 -10.78
C PHE A 252 -24.43 42.26 -10.32
N TYR A 253 -23.43 41.42 -10.54
CA TYR A 253 -23.39 40.07 -10.01
C TYR A 253 -22.35 40.06 -8.90
N VAL A 254 -22.78 39.75 -7.66
CA VAL A 254 -21.91 39.67 -6.49
C VAL A 254 -21.80 38.21 -6.09
N SER A 255 -20.61 37.64 -6.27
CA SER A 255 -20.25 36.32 -5.75
C SER A 255 -19.30 36.50 -4.58
N THR A 256 -19.48 35.70 -3.52
CA THR A 256 -18.48 35.59 -2.44
C THR A 256 -17.28 34.75 -2.85
N GLU A 257 -17.44 33.93 -3.89
CA GLU A 257 -16.37 33.14 -4.52
C GLU A 257 -15.90 33.90 -5.75
N VAL A 258 -14.82 34.65 -5.59
CA VAL A 258 -14.08 35.26 -6.70
C VAL A 258 -12.83 34.39 -6.88
N ASP A 259 -12.72 33.70 -8.01
CA ASP A 259 -11.53 32.93 -8.38
C ASP A 259 -10.30 33.86 -8.28
N ASN A 260 -9.35 33.57 -7.39
CA ASN A 260 -8.19 34.43 -7.15
C ASN A 260 -7.03 33.91 -7.99
N PHE A 261 -7.00 34.29 -9.27
CA PHE A 261 -5.98 33.83 -10.23
C PHE A 261 -4.54 33.94 -9.70
N LEU A 262 -4.24 35.01 -8.96
CA LEU A 262 -2.91 35.25 -8.41
C LEU A 262 -2.51 34.24 -7.33
N GLU A 263 -3.47 33.71 -6.59
CA GLU A 263 -3.25 32.71 -5.55
C GLU A 263 -3.38 31.29 -6.10
N ASP A 264 -4.40 31.04 -6.92
CA ASP A 264 -4.79 29.72 -7.42
C ASP A 264 -3.98 29.25 -8.64
N VAL A 265 -3.30 30.16 -9.34
CA VAL A 265 -2.49 29.86 -10.53
C VAL A 265 -1.05 30.36 -10.38
N GLU A 266 -0.84 31.65 -10.08
CA GLU A 266 0.54 32.20 -10.02
C GLU A 266 1.32 31.73 -8.79
N LYS A 267 0.66 31.58 -7.64
CA LYS A 267 1.30 31.12 -6.38
C LYS A 267 1.08 29.64 -6.09
N ALA A 268 0.30 28.94 -6.91
CA ALA A 268 0.07 27.52 -6.72
C ALA A 268 1.40 26.75 -6.83
N PRO A 269 1.65 25.77 -5.95
CA PRO A 269 2.84 24.94 -6.07
C PRO A 269 2.81 24.23 -7.43
N LEU A 270 3.92 24.29 -8.16
CA LEU A 270 4.11 23.47 -9.35
C LEU A 270 4.15 22.00 -8.89
N ASN A 271 3.02 21.32 -8.99
CA ASN A 271 2.93 19.90 -8.70
C ASN A 271 3.65 19.15 -9.84
N GLY A 272 4.85 18.66 -9.56
CA GLY A 272 5.69 17.86 -10.46
C GLY A 272 5.82 16.41 -10.02
#